data_AF-A0A355QGK2-F1
#
_entry.id   AF-A0A355QGK2-F1
#
_cell.length_a   1.000
_cell.length_b   1.000
_cell.length_c   1.000
_cell.angle_alpha   90.00
_cell.angle_beta   90.00
_cell.angle_gamma   90.00
#
_symmetry.space_group_name_H-M   'P 1'
#
loop_
_entity.id
_entity.type
_entity.pdbx_description
1 polymer ?
#
loop_
_entity_poly.entity_id
_entity_poly.type
_entity_poly.pdbx_seq_one_letter_code
_entity_poly.pdbx_strand_id
1 'polypeptide(L)'
;PNLRVASVENGSDYLAPMFRKLRQQADKSPHWYDEDPVALFREHVWMNPFWEDDVYEVVDLMGADHVIFGSDWPHIEGLPAPLDFLSEVEDLSDEDRRLVLRDNVRALTELRPA
;
A
#
# COMPACT_ATOMS: atom_id res chain seq x y z
N PRO A 1 -11.70 11.13 8.12
CA PRO A 1 -10.99 11.28 9.42
C PRO A 1 -9.47 11.37 9.19
N ASN A 2 -8.67 12.02 10.04
CA ASN A 2 -7.24 12.25 9.75
C ASN A 2 -6.29 11.09 10.13
N LEU A 3 -6.84 9.92 10.50
CA LEU A 3 -6.04 8.73 10.82
C LEU A 3 -5.42 8.16 9.54
N ARG A 4 -4.14 7.77 9.61
CA ARG A 4 -3.40 7.12 8.53
C ARG A 4 -2.66 5.93 9.10
N VAL A 5 -2.66 4.83 8.36
CA VAL A 5 -2.11 3.54 8.76
C VAL A 5 -1.12 3.07 7.70
N ALA A 6 0.01 2.53 8.12
CA ALA A 6 0.93 1.81 7.24
C ALA A 6 0.92 0.33 7.63
N SER A 7 0.66 -0.55 6.66
CA SER A 7 0.90 -1.99 6.79
C SER A 7 2.33 -2.26 6.37
N VAL A 8 3.17 -2.71 7.31
CA VAL A 8 4.61 -2.95 7.12
C VAL A 8 4.89 -4.43 7.35
N GLU A 9 5.60 -5.07 6.42
CA GLU A 9 6.01 -6.48 6.52
C GLU A 9 4.85 -7.49 6.61
N ASN A 10 3.68 -7.17 6.03
CA ASN A 10 2.52 -8.07 6.02
C ASN A 10 2.17 -8.61 4.62
N GLY A 11 2.98 -8.28 3.60
CA GLY A 11 2.72 -8.60 2.20
C GLY A 11 1.45 -7.93 1.66
N SER A 12 1.05 -8.34 0.45
CA SER A 12 -0.08 -7.76 -0.27
C SER A 12 -1.08 -8.77 -0.85
N ASP A 13 -0.76 -10.08 -0.85
CA ASP A 13 -1.61 -11.16 -1.36
C ASP A 13 -3.06 -11.15 -0.86
N TYR A 14 -3.29 -10.61 0.34
CA TYR A 14 -4.63 -10.53 0.93
C TYR A 14 -5.48 -9.39 0.36
N LEU A 15 -4.90 -8.39 -0.30
CA LEU A 15 -5.60 -7.17 -0.74
C LEU A 15 -6.72 -7.49 -1.74
N ALA A 16 -6.41 -8.17 -2.83
CA ALA A 16 -7.39 -8.54 -3.85
C ALA A 16 -8.57 -9.36 -3.27
N PRO A 17 -8.35 -10.47 -2.54
CA PRO A 17 -9.45 -11.22 -1.95
C PRO A 17 -10.21 -10.41 -0.88
N MET A 18 -9.53 -9.57 -0.09
CA MET A 18 -10.16 -8.70 0.90
C MET A 18 -11.08 -7.67 0.24
N PHE A 19 -10.61 -6.95 -0.77
CA PHE A 19 -11.42 -5.95 -1.50
C PHE A 19 -12.63 -6.57 -2.17
N ARG A 20 -12.46 -7.76 -2.78
CA ARG A 20 -13.59 -8.52 -3.32
C ARG A 20 -14.62 -8.84 -2.23
N LYS A 21 -14.19 -9.25 -1.04
CA LYS A 21 -15.09 -9.61 0.07
C LYS A 21 -15.74 -8.39 0.72
N LEU A 22 -15.03 -7.28 0.86
CA LEU A 22 -15.58 -6.02 1.36
C LEU A 22 -16.69 -5.49 0.45
N ARG A 23 -16.48 -5.49 -0.87
CA ARG A 23 -17.53 -5.13 -1.85
C ARG A 23 -18.74 -6.05 -1.74
N GLN A 24 -18.52 -7.37 -1.70
CA GLN A 24 -19.61 -8.34 -1.51
C GLN A 24 -20.40 -8.14 -0.21
N GLN A 25 -19.76 -7.70 0.87
CA GLN A 25 -20.43 -7.42 2.14
C GLN A 25 -21.18 -6.10 2.09
N ALA A 26 -20.60 -5.05 1.51
CA ALA A 26 -21.27 -3.77 1.30
C ALA A 26 -22.55 -3.93 0.48
N ASP A 27 -22.52 -4.74 -0.58
CA ASP A 27 -23.71 -5.03 -1.41
C ASP A 27 -24.81 -5.77 -0.63
N LYS A 28 -24.42 -6.69 0.27
CA LYS A 28 -25.37 -7.51 1.05
C LYS A 28 -25.96 -6.78 2.25
N SER A 29 -25.16 -5.94 2.89
CA SER A 29 -25.49 -5.24 4.13
C SER A 29 -25.16 -3.75 4.00
N PRO A 30 -25.77 -3.01 3.07
CA PRO A 30 -25.39 -1.63 2.78
C PRO A 30 -25.55 -0.70 4.00
N HIS A 31 -26.49 -1.02 4.90
CA HIS A 31 -26.74 -0.26 6.12
C HIS A 31 -25.65 -0.43 7.21
N TRP A 32 -24.64 -1.28 7.01
CA TRP A 32 -23.47 -1.39 7.90
C TRP A 32 -22.36 -0.41 7.55
N TYR A 33 -22.44 0.21 6.37
CA TYR A 33 -21.38 1.04 5.81
C TYR A 33 -21.94 2.41 5.43
N ASP A 34 -21.44 3.46 6.07
CA ASP A 34 -21.79 4.84 5.70
C ASP A 34 -21.08 5.28 4.40
N GLU A 35 -19.98 4.60 4.04
CA GLU A 35 -19.08 4.90 2.93
C GLU A 35 -18.61 3.60 2.24
N ASP A 36 -18.06 3.66 1.02
CA ASP A 36 -17.47 2.48 0.36
C ASP A 36 -16.26 1.99 1.17
N PRO A 37 -16.30 0.77 1.76
CA PRO A 37 -15.24 0.28 2.62
C PRO A 37 -13.90 0.09 1.89
N VAL A 38 -13.90 -0.15 0.57
CA VAL A 38 -12.67 -0.25 -0.21
C VAL A 38 -12.09 1.12 -0.50
N ALA A 39 -12.94 2.12 -0.81
CA ALA A 39 -12.48 3.50 -0.97
C ALA A 39 -11.89 4.03 0.34
N LEU A 40 -12.55 3.77 1.47
CA LEU A 40 -12.08 4.17 2.80
C LEU A 40 -10.76 3.49 3.18
N PHE A 41 -10.58 2.22 2.82
CA PHE A 41 -9.31 1.53 3.00
C PHE A 41 -8.19 2.20 2.18
N ARG A 42 -8.45 2.49 0.91
CA ARG A 42 -7.48 3.16 0.04
C ARG A 42 -7.10 4.55 0.53
N GLU A 43 -8.03 5.30 1.10
CA GLU A 43 -7.75 6.64 1.65
C GLU A 43 -6.84 6.60 2.88
N HIS A 44 -6.96 5.57 3.71
CA HIS A 44 -6.35 5.55 5.04
C HIS A 44 -5.18 4.59 5.20
N VAL A 45 -4.94 3.67 4.26
CA VAL A 45 -3.94 2.61 4.41
C VAL A 45 -2.90 2.66 3.30
N TRP A 46 -1.63 2.71 3.71
CA TRP A 46 -0.46 2.57 2.86
C TRP A 46 0.11 1.16 2.99
N MET A 47 0.57 0.62 1.88
CA MET A 47 1.00 -0.76 1.76
C MET A 47 2.50 -0.84 1.50
N ASN A 48 3.23 -1.53 2.38
CA ASN A 48 4.55 -2.07 2.08
C ASN A 48 4.37 -3.55 1.67
N PRO A 49 4.40 -3.87 0.36
CA PRO A 49 4.38 -5.25 -0.09
C PRO A 49 5.69 -5.97 0.26
N PHE A 50 5.70 -7.30 0.18
CA PHE A 50 6.96 -8.02 0.15
C PHE A 50 7.75 -7.69 -1.12
N TRP A 51 9.06 -7.92 -1.12
CA TRP A 51 9.86 -7.68 -2.32
C TRP A 51 9.56 -8.71 -3.42
N GLU A 52 9.02 -9.88 -3.06
CA GLU A 52 8.54 -10.92 -3.99
C GLU A 52 7.14 -10.69 -4.54
N ASP A 53 6.36 -9.79 -3.94
CA ASP A 53 5.00 -9.49 -4.39
C ASP A 53 5.03 -8.69 -5.69
N ASP A 54 3.97 -8.81 -6.50
CA ASP A 54 3.80 -7.98 -7.70
C ASP A 54 3.43 -6.54 -7.31
N VAL A 55 4.43 -5.66 -7.24
CA VAL A 55 4.22 -4.25 -6.91
C VAL A 55 3.26 -3.54 -7.89
N TYR A 56 3.19 -3.98 -9.15
CA TYR A 56 2.29 -3.41 -10.14
C TYR A 56 0.83 -3.77 -9.83
N GLU A 57 0.56 -5.00 -9.38
CA GLU A 57 -0.76 -5.36 -8.87
C GLU A 57 -1.15 -4.49 -7.66
N VAL A 58 -0.22 -4.24 -6.74
CA VAL A 58 -0.50 -3.38 -5.58
C VAL A 58 -0.79 -1.94 -6.02
N VAL A 59 -0.03 -1.40 -7.00
CA VAL A 59 -0.29 -0.08 -7.59
C VAL A 59 -1.66 -0.04 -8.27
N ASP A 60 -2.05 -1.07 -9.02
CA ASP A 60 -3.38 -1.15 -9.64
C ASP A 60 -4.51 -1.21 -8.59
N LEU A 61 -4.26 -1.90 -7.47
CA LEU A 61 -5.23 -2.05 -6.39
C LEU A 61 -5.33 -0.83 -5.49
N MET A 62 -4.22 -0.15 -5.20
CA MET A 62 -4.12 0.90 -4.17
C MET A 62 -3.89 2.30 -4.72
N GLY A 63 -3.27 2.42 -5.89
CA GLY A 63 -2.66 3.65 -6.39
C GLY A 63 -1.20 3.77 -5.95
N ALA A 64 -0.34 4.30 -6.82
CA ALA A 64 1.10 4.47 -6.52
C ALA A 64 1.35 5.42 -5.34
N ASP A 65 0.41 6.31 -5.02
CA ASP A 65 0.43 7.21 -3.87
C ASP A 65 0.14 6.52 -2.52
N HIS A 66 -0.21 5.23 -2.54
CA HIS A 66 -0.49 4.41 -1.35
C HIS A 66 0.42 3.18 -1.23
N VAL A 67 1.47 3.08 -2.05
CA VAL A 67 2.50 2.03 -1.94
C VAL A 67 3.78 2.62 -1.35
N ILE A 68 4.41 1.93 -0.40
CA ILE A 68 5.64 2.39 0.25
C ILE A 68 6.75 1.35 0.15
N PHE A 69 7.95 1.83 -0.16
CA PHE A 69 9.15 1.01 -0.12
C PHE A 69 9.55 0.64 1.32
N GLY A 70 9.94 -0.63 1.49
CA GLY A 70 10.54 -1.16 2.71
C GLY A 70 11.40 -2.37 2.36
N SER A 71 12.69 -2.31 2.69
CA SER A 71 13.66 -3.38 2.37
C SER A 71 13.75 -4.50 3.41
N ASP A 72 13.20 -4.25 4.60
CA ASP A 72 13.35 -5.10 5.79
C ASP A 72 14.82 -5.41 6.19
N TRP A 73 15.77 -4.60 5.74
CA TRP A 73 17.16 -4.73 6.16
C TRP A 73 17.32 -4.40 7.66
N PRO A 74 18.10 -5.15 8.46
CA PRO A 74 19.02 -6.23 8.09
C PRO A 74 18.48 -7.65 8.34
N HIS A 75 17.17 -7.88 8.26
CA HIS A 75 16.59 -9.18 8.52
C HIS A 75 16.97 -10.22 7.45
N ILE A 76 16.77 -11.51 7.75
CA ILE A 76 17.21 -12.62 6.88
C ILE A 76 16.27 -12.80 5.67
N GLU A 77 15.03 -12.41 5.84
CA GLU A 77 13.94 -12.37 4.86
C GLU A 77 13.96 -11.11 3.98
N GLY A 78 14.66 -10.07 4.44
CA GLY A 78 14.78 -8.79 3.74
C GLY A 78 15.78 -8.80 2.58
N LEU A 79 15.82 -7.68 1.86
CA LEU A 79 16.74 -7.49 0.75
C LEU A 79 18.20 -7.36 1.24
N PRO A 80 19.17 -8.05 0.61
CA PRO A 80 20.58 -7.96 0.99
C PRO A 80 21.14 -6.53 0.90
N ALA A 81 20.77 -5.78 -0.15
CA ALA A 81 20.97 -4.34 -0.24
C ALA A 81 19.61 -3.65 -0.44
N PRO A 82 19.26 -2.62 0.37
CA PRO A 82 17.96 -1.98 0.28
C PRO A 82 17.55 -1.48 -1.12
N LEU A 83 18.51 -1.04 -1.93
CA LEU A 83 18.24 -0.53 -3.28
C LEU A 83 18.13 -1.62 -4.36
N ASP A 84 18.28 -2.89 -4.01
CA ASP A 84 18.00 -3.99 -4.94
C ASP A 84 16.52 -3.96 -5.38
N PHE A 85 15.62 -3.38 -4.58
CA PHE A 85 14.21 -3.16 -4.92
C PHE A 85 13.99 -2.31 -6.19
N LEU A 86 14.99 -1.56 -6.66
CA LEU A 86 14.83 -0.70 -7.84
C LEU A 86 14.48 -1.47 -9.11
N SER A 87 14.84 -2.75 -9.23
CA SER A 87 14.43 -3.60 -10.35
C SER A 87 12.93 -3.86 -10.36
N GLU A 88 12.31 -3.98 -9.19
CA GLU A 88 10.89 -4.35 -9.07
C GLU A 88 9.96 -3.21 -9.53
N VAL A 89 10.46 -1.98 -9.60
CA VAL A 89 9.70 -0.77 -9.95
C VAL A 89 10.19 -0.10 -11.24
N GLU A 90 10.92 -0.83 -12.09
CA GLU A 90 11.56 -0.24 -13.27
C GLU A 90 10.57 0.26 -14.33
N ASP A 91 9.39 -0.36 -14.43
CA ASP A 91 8.35 0.00 -15.39
C ASP A 91 7.39 1.09 -14.88
N LEU A 92 7.52 1.50 -13.60
CA LEU A 92 6.77 2.64 -13.08
C LEU A 92 7.25 3.94 -13.73
N SER A 93 6.33 4.89 -13.90
CA SER A 93 6.71 6.24 -14.32
C SER A 93 7.68 6.87 -13.30
N ASP A 94 8.47 7.84 -13.72
CA ASP A 94 9.38 8.56 -12.81
C ASP A 94 8.63 9.22 -11.63
N GLU A 95 7.38 9.63 -11.86
CA GLU A 95 6.49 10.19 -10.85
C GLU A 95 6.06 9.13 -9.84
N ASP A 96 5.52 8.00 -10.31
CA ASP A 96 5.06 6.91 -9.45
C ASP A 96 6.22 6.29 -8.66
N ARG A 97 7.36 6.06 -9.33
CA ARG A 97 8.56 5.54 -8.68
C ARG A 97 9.05 6.46 -7.56
N ARG A 98 8.93 7.78 -7.73
CA ARG A 98 9.26 8.76 -6.69
C ARG A 98 8.29 8.72 -5.51
N LEU A 99 6.99 8.53 -5.78
CA LEU A 99 5.99 8.33 -4.73
C LEU A 99 6.33 7.10 -3.90
N VAL A 100 6.48 5.94 -4.56
CA VAL A 100 6.72 4.63 -3.93
C VAL A 100 8.01 4.61 -3.11
N LEU A 101 9.12 5.07 -3.69
CA LEU A 101 10.44 4.97 -3.06
C LEU A 101 10.71 6.03 -1.99
N ARG A 102 9.89 7.10 -1.91
CA ARG A 102 10.24 8.26 -1.07
C ARG A 102 9.05 9.05 -0.55
N ASP A 103 8.28 9.64 -1.45
CA ASP A 103 7.41 10.76 -1.09
C ASP A 103 6.21 10.30 -0.24
N ASN A 104 5.74 9.06 -0.42
CA ASN A 104 4.65 8.50 0.39
C ASN A 104 5.04 8.32 1.87
N VAL A 105 6.20 7.74 2.17
CA VAL A 105 6.70 7.61 3.54
C VAL A 105 6.92 8.98 4.18
N ARG A 106 7.43 9.94 3.40
CA ARG A 106 7.58 11.32 3.87
C ARG A 106 6.23 11.94 4.24
N ALA A 107 5.23 11.80 3.37
CA ALA A 107 3.90 12.33 3.65
C ALA A 107 3.25 11.67 4.88
N LEU A 108 3.42 10.35 5.06
CA LEU A 108 2.93 9.60 6.22
C LEU A 108 3.51 10.10 7.55
N THR A 109 4.79 10.46 7.56
CA THR A 109 5.50 10.91 8.76
C THR A 109 5.29 12.39 9.10
N GLU A 110 4.71 13.17 8.18
CA GLU A 110 4.31 14.55 8.44
C GLU A 110 2.99 14.59 9.22
N LEU A 111 2.99 15.26 10.38
CA LEU A 111 1.78 15.46 11.19
C LEU A 111 0.77 16.34 10.43
N ARG A 112 -0.47 15.86 10.32
CA ARG A 112 -1.59 16.65 9.80
C ARG A 112 -2.33 17.34 10.95
N PRO A 113 -2.88 18.55 10.75
CA PRO A 113 -3.73 19.20 11.73
C PRO A 113 -4.90 18.30 12.14
N ALA A 114 -5.39 18.48 13.37
CA ALA A 114 -6.59 17.78 13.86
C ALA A 114 -7.85 18.33 13.20
#